data_AF-A0A2N3I6H1-F1
#
_entry.id   AF-A0A2N3I6H1-F1
#
_cell.length_a   1.000
_cell.length_b   1.000
_cell.length_c   1.000
_cell.angle_alpha   90.00
_cell.angle_beta   90.00
_cell.angle_gamma   90.00
#
_symmetry.space_group_name_H-M   'P 1'
#
loop_
_entity.id
_entity.type
_entity.pdbx_description
1 polymer ?
#
loop_
_entity_poly.entity_id
_entity_poly.type
_entity_poly.pdbx_seq_one_letter_code
_entity_poly.pdbx_strand_id
1 'polypeptide(L)'
;MKTNKIFISGDEAVAQGVKLCRPHVIAAYPITPQTITVERLSEMVEAGEMDGIYMHVESEHSAISATMGASAVGARTFTASSSQGLLYMAEGLHYCSGGRWPVVMMNANRSVALPWSIYGDQRDSLSLLDCGWIQVYVEDAQEALDMMIQAYKIAEHKDVLTPMMVNLDGFILTHTYELVDIPEQKMVDEFLPVFETPNKMSFEEPKNLGFSSKPDDNTEFKYQQNEAMFKAIDVIRDVDQEFAEKFGRKYYDMVEEYRCDDAEVVLVALGSVCGTIRVVVDKMRAAGKKVGLLKIRYMRPFPETEVKDLARRVHAIGVIDKDISFGYEGTVYTNVNSAISKIDKYVYKSNFVGGLGGRDITKEEIEEMFEKLFFGVKNKSEEKVEFFSLNVESND
;
A
#
# COMPACT_ATOMS: atom_id res chain seq x y z
N MET A 1 -27.20 -11.00 -2.37
CA MET A 1 -26.23 -11.77 -1.54
C MET A 1 -26.61 -11.60 -0.09
N LYS A 2 -26.47 -12.63 0.75
CA LYS A 2 -26.58 -12.45 2.21
C LYS A 2 -25.27 -11.79 2.64
N THR A 3 -25.34 -10.58 3.21
CA THR A 3 -24.17 -9.90 3.75
C THR A 3 -23.75 -10.58 5.06
N ASN A 4 -22.51 -11.05 5.15
CA ASN A 4 -21.94 -11.63 6.36
C ASN A 4 -21.06 -10.58 7.03
N LYS A 5 -21.71 -9.58 7.63
CA LYS A 5 -21.02 -8.48 8.30
C LYS A 5 -20.63 -8.88 9.71
N ILE A 6 -19.35 -8.72 10.04
CA ILE A 6 -18.83 -8.87 11.40
C ILE A 6 -18.10 -7.60 11.83
N PHE A 7 -18.05 -7.35 13.14
CA PHE A 7 -17.40 -6.17 13.71
C PHE A 7 -16.00 -6.56 14.19
N ILE A 8 -14.97 -6.17 13.43
CA ILE A 8 -13.59 -6.61 13.60
C ILE A 8 -12.61 -5.47 13.33
N SER A 9 -11.37 -5.59 13.82
CA SER A 9 -10.31 -4.61 13.52
C SER A 9 -9.74 -4.76 12.11
N GLY A 10 -8.96 -3.77 11.65
CA GLY A 10 -8.21 -3.88 10.39
C GLY A 10 -7.24 -5.06 10.34
N ASP A 11 -6.54 -5.37 11.44
CA ASP A 11 -5.69 -6.57 11.55
C ASP A 11 -6.51 -7.87 11.39
N GLU A 12 -7.64 -7.97 12.09
CA GLU A 12 -8.53 -9.13 11.99
C GLU A 12 -9.12 -9.27 10.58
N ALA A 13 -9.43 -8.15 9.91
CA ALA A 13 -9.90 -8.13 8.54
C ALA A 13 -8.85 -8.68 7.56
N VAL A 14 -7.57 -8.33 7.75
CA VAL A 14 -6.46 -8.94 7.00
C VAL A 14 -6.39 -10.43 7.26
N ALA A 15 -6.45 -10.88 8.52
CA ALA A 15 -6.42 -12.30 8.85
C ALA A 15 -7.55 -13.09 8.16
N GLN A 16 -8.77 -12.53 8.10
CA GLN A 16 -9.88 -13.14 7.36
C GLN A 16 -9.62 -13.17 5.85
N GLY A 17 -9.10 -12.09 5.26
CA GLY A 17 -8.73 -12.04 3.84
C GLY A 17 -7.68 -13.08 3.48
N VAL A 18 -6.64 -13.22 4.30
CA VAL A 18 -5.59 -14.24 4.12
C VAL A 18 -6.14 -15.65 4.27
N LYS A 19 -7.00 -15.90 5.28
CA LYS A 19 -7.69 -17.19 5.46
C LYS A 19 -8.45 -17.62 4.21
N LEU A 20 -9.20 -16.70 3.60
CA LEU A 20 -9.94 -16.96 2.38
C LEU A 20 -9.03 -17.31 1.19
N CYS A 21 -7.80 -16.80 1.16
CA CYS A 21 -6.84 -17.04 0.08
C CYS A 21 -6.05 -18.35 0.21
N ARG A 22 -6.14 -19.03 1.36
CA ARG A 22 -5.51 -20.33 1.66
C ARG A 22 -4.03 -20.42 1.27
N PRO A 23 -3.16 -19.55 1.81
CA PRO A 23 -1.71 -19.71 1.61
C PRO A 23 -1.26 -21.05 2.22
N HIS A 24 -0.36 -21.75 1.52
CA HIS A 24 0.15 -23.03 2.00
C HIS A 24 1.16 -22.86 3.14
N VAL A 25 1.90 -21.76 3.14
CA VAL A 25 2.91 -21.45 4.17
C VAL A 25 2.74 -20.02 4.65
N ILE A 26 2.68 -19.86 5.96
CA ILE A 26 2.72 -18.57 6.65
C ILE A 26 3.97 -18.58 7.52
N ALA A 27 4.88 -17.62 7.33
CA ALA A 27 6.02 -17.45 8.23
C ALA A 27 6.04 -16.00 8.71
N ALA A 28 6.03 -15.79 10.02
CA ALA A 28 5.93 -14.46 10.58
C ALA A 28 6.63 -14.34 11.95
N TYR A 29 7.01 -13.12 12.28
CA TYR A 29 7.60 -12.75 13.56
C TYR A 29 6.80 -11.60 14.18
N PRO A 30 6.58 -11.58 15.51
CA PRO A 30 5.74 -10.57 16.14
C PRO A 30 6.43 -9.20 16.20
N ILE A 31 5.77 -8.18 15.65
CA ILE A 31 6.12 -6.78 15.82
C ILE A 31 4.86 -5.92 15.80
N THR A 32 4.66 -5.06 16.80
CA THR A 32 3.52 -4.14 16.86
C THR A 32 3.55 -3.17 15.66
N PRO A 33 2.41 -2.86 15.00
CA PRO A 33 1.04 -3.27 15.34
C PRO A 33 0.53 -4.53 14.64
N GLN A 34 1.23 -5.14 13.66
CA GLN A 34 0.67 -6.27 12.89
C GLN A 34 0.44 -7.56 13.71
N THR A 35 0.97 -7.64 14.94
CA THR A 35 0.92 -8.82 15.80
C THR A 35 -0.47 -9.49 15.88
N ILE A 36 -1.56 -8.72 15.89
CA ILE A 36 -2.93 -9.29 15.94
C ILE A 36 -3.20 -10.16 14.71
N THR A 37 -2.78 -9.73 13.52
CA THR A 37 -2.97 -10.48 12.27
C THR A 37 -2.33 -11.86 12.36
N VAL A 38 -1.06 -11.92 12.80
CA VAL A 38 -0.29 -13.17 12.86
C VAL A 38 -0.75 -14.09 14.00
N GLU A 39 -1.19 -13.54 15.13
CA GLU A 39 -1.85 -14.30 16.21
C GLU A 39 -3.13 -14.98 15.71
N ARG A 40 -4.02 -14.23 15.04
CA ARG A 40 -5.28 -14.76 14.51
C ARG A 40 -5.05 -15.83 13.44
N LEU A 41 -4.07 -15.64 12.56
CA LEU A 41 -3.72 -16.65 11.56
C LEU A 41 -3.17 -17.92 12.20
N SER A 42 -2.33 -17.80 13.23
CA SER A 42 -1.81 -18.94 13.99
C SER A 42 -2.96 -19.73 14.65
N GLU A 43 -3.90 -19.03 15.29
CA GLU A 43 -5.10 -19.65 15.89
C GLU A 43 -5.98 -20.35 14.85
N MET A 44 -6.21 -19.73 13.68
CA MET A 44 -7.03 -20.31 12.61
C MET A 44 -6.41 -21.59 12.02
N VAL A 45 -5.07 -21.65 11.92
CA VAL A 45 -4.37 -22.88 11.49
C VAL A 45 -4.51 -23.96 12.55
N GLU A 46 -4.25 -23.65 13.82
CA GLU A 46 -4.32 -24.62 14.92
C GLU A 46 -5.74 -25.15 15.14
N ALA A 47 -6.75 -24.30 14.95
CA ALA A 47 -8.16 -24.68 15.01
C ALA A 47 -8.64 -25.51 13.81
N GLY A 48 -7.82 -25.66 12.76
CA GLY A 48 -8.20 -26.34 11.52
C GLY A 48 -9.21 -25.56 10.67
N GLU A 49 -9.31 -24.25 10.87
CA GLU A 49 -10.17 -23.38 10.05
C GLU A 49 -9.51 -22.95 8.74
N MET A 50 -8.19 -23.07 8.65
CA MET A 50 -7.38 -22.82 7.46
C MET A 50 -6.33 -23.92 7.33
N ASP A 51 -6.33 -24.62 6.20
CA ASP A 51 -5.25 -25.54 5.85
C ASP A 51 -3.98 -24.73 5.50
N GLY A 52 -2.86 -25.04 6.15
CA GLY A 52 -1.58 -24.37 5.90
C GLY A 52 -0.55 -24.70 6.98
N ILE A 53 0.71 -24.37 6.71
CA ILE A 53 1.81 -24.50 7.67
C ILE A 53 2.11 -23.12 8.25
N TYR A 54 1.91 -22.97 9.55
CA TYR A 54 2.34 -21.78 10.28
C TYR A 54 3.74 -21.99 10.87
N MET A 55 4.73 -21.24 10.37
CA MET A 55 6.13 -21.32 10.77
C MET A 55 6.48 -20.25 11.79
N HIS A 56 6.84 -20.69 13.00
CA HIS A 56 7.45 -19.84 14.02
C HIS A 56 8.93 -19.62 13.68
N VAL A 57 9.26 -18.45 13.16
CA VAL A 57 10.63 -18.05 12.85
C VAL A 57 11.22 -17.20 13.97
N GLU A 58 12.53 -17.02 13.96
CA GLU A 58 13.29 -16.28 14.99
C GLU A 58 13.43 -14.78 14.71
N SER A 59 13.07 -14.33 13.50
CA SER A 59 13.10 -12.92 13.11
C SER A 59 12.32 -12.62 11.84
N GLU A 60 12.12 -11.34 11.53
CA GLU A 60 11.56 -10.89 10.27
C GLU A 60 12.43 -11.26 9.05
N HIS A 61 13.76 -11.25 9.18
CA HIS A 61 14.65 -11.71 8.10
C HIS A 61 14.42 -13.20 7.77
N SER A 62 14.20 -14.02 8.80
CA SER A 62 13.86 -15.44 8.66
C SER A 62 12.44 -15.63 8.12
N ALA A 63 11.50 -14.75 8.46
CA ALA A 63 10.12 -14.77 7.93
C ALA A 63 10.10 -14.58 6.41
N ILE A 64 10.79 -13.55 5.89
CA ILE A 64 10.86 -13.32 4.44
C ILE A 64 11.65 -14.44 3.75
N SER A 65 12.72 -14.94 4.37
CA SER A 65 13.52 -16.04 3.82
C SER A 65 12.72 -17.35 3.69
N ALA A 66 11.93 -17.69 4.71
CA ALA A 66 11.11 -18.89 4.72
C ALA A 66 9.96 -18.82 3.70
N THR A 67 9.25 -17.70 3.64
CA THR A 67 8.19 -17.48 2.64
C THR A 67 8.73 -17.48 1.21
N MET A 68 9.85 -16.81 0.98
CA MET A 68 10.55 -16.81 -0.30
C MET A 68 10.94 -18.23 -0.73
N GLY A 69 11.53 -19.02 0.18
CA GLY A 69 11.91 -20.42 -0.09
C GLY A 69 10.71 -21.32 -0.40
N ALA A 70 9.60 -21.16 0.31
CA ALA A 70 8.36 -21.87 0.03
C ALA A 70 7.74 -21.44 -1.32
N SER A 71 7.76 -20.15 -1.64
CA SER A 71 7.29 -19.65 -2.94
C SER A 71 8.14 -20.18 -4.10
N ALA A 72 9.45 -20.34 -3.88
CA ALA A 72 10.38 -20.91 -4.87
C ALA A 72 10.11 -22.38 -5.21
N VAL A 73 9.33 -23.12 -4.42
CA VAL A 73 8.85 -24.47 -4.76
C VAL A 73 7.40 -24.49 -5.27
N GLY A 74 6.81 -23.31 -5.51
CA GLY A 74 5.47 -23.15 -6.08
C GLY A 74 4.35 -23.06 -5.04
N ALA A 75 4.65 -22.76 -3.78
CA ALA A 75 3.64 -22.55 -2.75
C ALA A 75 3.16 -21.08 -2.72
N ARG A 76 1.84 -20.87 -2.62
CA ARG A 76 1.28 -19.58 -2.17
C ARG A 76 1.69 -19.32 -0.72
N THR A 77 2.20 -18.12 -0.42
CA THR A 77 2.75 -17.79 0.91
C THR A 77 2.31 -16.43 1.43
N PHE A 78 2.26 -16.31 2.76
CA PHE A 78 1.97 -15.04 3.46
C PHE A 78 3.01 -14.71 4.53
N THR A 79 3.31 -13.43 4.73
CA THR A 79 4.01 -12.92 5.91
C THR A 79 3.45 -11.56 6.33
N ALA A 80 3.86 -11.06 7.49
CA ALA A 80 3.49 -9.74 7.96
C ALA A 80 4.64 -9.10 8.76
N SER A 81 4.76 -7.78 8.67
CA SER A 81 5.79 -7.01 9.37
C SER A 81 5.38 -5.56 9.63
N SER A 82 6.27 -4.80 10.26
CA SER A 82 6.11 -3.38 10.56
C SER A 82 7.48 -2.74 10.78
N SER A 83 7.67 -1.45 10.45
CA SER A 83 8.78 -0.63 10.97
C SER A 83 10.17 -1.29 10.82
N GLN A 84 10.90 -1.46 11.92
CA GLN A 84 12.24 -2.05 11.92
C GLN A 84 12.26 -3.49 11.41
N GLY A 85 11.16 -4.23 11.61
CA GLY A 85 11.02 -5.58 11.10
C GLY A 85 11.03 -5.60 9.58
N LEU A 86 10.34 -4.66 8.95
CA LEU A 86 10.35 -4.51 7.49
C LEU A 86 11.75 -4.09 7.00
N LEU A 87 12.42 -3.18 7.71
CA LEU A 87 13.81 -2.83 7.40
C LEU A 87 14.77 -4.01 7.57
N TYR A 88 14.51 -4.89 8.53
CA TYR A 88 15.31 -6.09 8.73
C TYR A 88 15.08 -7.12 7.61
N MET A 89 13.94 -7.07 6.92
CA MET A 89 13.67 -7.85 5.71
C MET A 89 14.33 -7.29 4.44
N ALA A 90 14.92 -6.08 4.45
CA ALA A 90 15.29 -5.35 3.23
C ALA A 90 16.11 -6.17 2.23
N GLU A 91 17.10 -6.94 2.70
CA GLU A 91 17.86 -7.88 1.86
C GLU A 91 16.95 -8.89 1.16
N GLY A 92 16.11 -9.58 1.93
CA GLY A 92 15.18 -10.60 1.44
C GLY A 92 14.13 -10.05 0.47
N LEU A 93 13.69 -8.79 0.63
CA LEU A 93 12.73 -8.17 -0.29
C LEU A 93 13.28 -8.08 -1.72
N HIS A 94 14.55 -7.70 -1.89
CA HIS A 94 15.18 -7.62 -3.21
C HIS A 94 15.37 -9.00 -3.85
N TYR A 95 15.78 -10.01 -3.05
CA TYR A 95 15.84 -11.39 -3.54
C TYR A 95 14.46 -11.92 -3.92
N CYS A 96 13.42 -11.60 -3.14
CA CYS A 96 12.05 -12.00 -3.41
C CYS A 96 11.56 -11.50 -4.78
N SER A 97 11.76 -10.21 -5.04
CA SER A 97 11.41 -9.58 -6.32
C SER A 97 12.26 -10.11 -7.48
N GLY A 98 13.58 -10.20 -7.28
CA GLY A 98 14.52 -10.69 -8.31
C GLY A 98 14.25 -12.13 -8.71
N GLY A 99 13.88 -12.96 -7.74
CA GLY A 99 13.50 -14.34 -7.92
C GLY A 99 12.10 -14.52 -8.51
N ARG A 100 11.32 -13.46 -8.76
CA ARG A 100 9.95 -13.52 -9.33
C ARG A 100 9.04 -14.45 -8.52
N TRP A 101 9.11 -14.32 -7.20
CA TRP A 101 8.32 -15.10 -6.25
C TRP A 101 7.17 -14.22 -5.71
N PRO A 102 5.91 -14.53 -6.02
CA PRO A 102 4.76 -13.67 -5.73
C PRO A 102 4.31 -13.80 -4.26
N VAL A 103 5.21 -13.49 -3.32
CA VAL A 103 4.89 -13.43 -1.89
C VAL A 103 3.96 -12.23 -1.65
N VAL A 104 2.88 -12.46 -0.90
CA VAL A 104 2.00 -11.38 -0.40
C VAL A 104 2.34 -11.11 1.05
N MET A 105 2.46 -9.84 1.41
CA MET A 105 2.77 -9.39 2.75
C MET A 105 1.83 -8.29 3.20
N MET A 106 1.37 -8.36 4.46
CA MET A 106 0.85 -7.19 5.16
C MET A 106 2.01 -6.39 5.77
N ASN A 107 2.04 -5.09 5.54
CA ASN A 107 2.87 -4.18 6.31
C ASN A 107 1.97 -3.23 7.11
N ALA A 108 2.00 -3.35 8.44
CA ALA A 108 1.39 -2.33 9.30
C ALA A 108 2.37 -1.18 9.47
N ASN A 109 2.15 -0.10 8.74
CA ASN A 109 3.02 1.07 8.70
C ASN A 109 3.25 1.63 10.10
N ARG A 110 4.52 1.76 10.47
CA ARG A 110 4.92 2.23 11.78
C ARG A 110 6.25 3.01 11.72
N SER A 111 6.32 4.04 12.55
CA SER A 111 7.49 4.90 12.72
C SER A 111 8.81 4.14 12.84
N VAL A 112 9.82 4.67 12.17
CA VAL A 112 11.15 4.07 12.02
C VAL A 112 12.20 4.71 12.95
N ALA A 113 13.16 3.92 13.41
CA ALA A 113 14.29 4.28 14.27
C ALA A 113 13.95 5.02 15.57
N LEU A 114 14.92 5.77 16.09
CA LEU A 114 14.82 6.59 17.30
C LEU A 114 14.37 8.03 16.97
N PRO A 115 13.65 8.72 17.86
CA PRO A 115 13.03 8.17 19.07
C PRO A 115 12.00 7.09 18.73
N TRP A 116 11.99 6.02 19.51
CA TRP A 116 11.16 4.86 19.22
C TRP A 116 9.68 5.20 19.38
N SER A 117 8.87 4.85 18.38
CA SER A 117 7.42 4.91 18.46
C SER A 117 6.81 3.61 17.95
N ILE A 118 5.74 3.18 18.62
CA ILE A 118 4.92 2.05 18.17
C ILE A 118 3.85 2.48 17.16
N TYR A 119 3.56 3.77 17.09
CA TYR A 119 2.46 4.32 16.30
C TYR A 119 2.83 4.54 14.82
N GLY A 120 1.78 4.73 14.02
CA GLY A 120 1.83 4.71 12.56
C GLY A 120 2.42 5.96 11.91
N ASP A 121 3.40 5.76 11.03
CA ASP A 121 3.71 6.64 9.91
C ASP A 121 4.22 5.74 8.76
N GLN A 122 4.34 6.25 7.54
CA GLN A 122 4.56 5.44 6.34
C GLN A 122 6.04 5.30 5.95
N ARG A 123 6.96 5.76 6.81
CA ARG A 123 8.40 5.82 6.51
C ARG A 123 9.04 4.46 6.27
N ASP A 124 8.50 3.39 6.85
CA ASP A 124 9.01 2.04 6.66
C ASP A 124 8.85 1.57 5.20
N SER A 125 7.62 1.53 4.70
CA SER A 125 7.28 1.12 3.33
C SER A 125 7.87 2.05 2.27
N LEU A 126 7.77 3.37 2.48
CA LEU A 126 8.23 4.38 1.54
C LEU A 126 9.76 4.42 1.41
N SER A 127 10.50 3.99 2.44
CA SER A 127 11.97 3.83 2.34
C SER A 127 12.40 2.66 1.44
N LEU A 128 11.46 1.80 1.03
CA LEU A 128 11.72 0.58 0.27
C LEU A 128 11.02 0.57 -1.10
N LEU A 129 10.69 1.74 -1.66
CA LEU A 129 10.03 1.84 -2.99
C LEU A 129 10.82 1.18 -4.12
N ASP A 130 12.13 1.04 -3.98
CA ASP A 130 13.02 0.47 -5.00
C ASP A 130 13.28 -1.03 -4.81
N CYS A 131 12.61 -1.70 -3.86
CA CYS A 131 12.77 -3.14 -3.64
C CYS A 131 12.11 -4.03 -4.70
N GLY A 132 11.35 -3.44 -5.64
CA GLY A 132 10.69 -4.16 -6.73
C GLY A 132 9.43 -4.90 -6.28
N TRP A 133 8.77 -4.42 -5.22
CA TRP A 133 7.47 -4.91 -4.76
C TRP A 133 6.35 -3.98 -5.22
N ILE A 134 5.21 -4.57 -5.57
CA ILE A 134 3.97 -3.79 -5.74
C ILE A 134 3.57 -3.30 -4.35
N GLN A 135 3.34 -2.00 -4.19
CA GLN A 135 2.94 -1.41 -2.91
C GLN A 135 1.58 -0.73 -3.04
N VAL A 136 0.58 -1.26 -2.33
CA VAL A 136 -0.77 -0.70 -2.23
C VAL A 136 -1.02 -0.20 -0.81
N TYR A 137 -1.76 0.90 -0.65
CA TYR A 137 -2.14 1.51 0.62
C TYR A 137 -3.66 1.54 0.73
N VAL A 138 -4.20 0.85 1.74
CA VAL A 138 -5.65 0.72 1.95
C VAL A 138 -6.17 1.74 2.96
N GLU A 139 -7.42 2.16 2.80
CA GLU A 139 -8.04 3.24 3.61
C GLU A 139 -8.80 2.71 4.82
N ASP A 140 -9.48 1.57 4.70
CA ASP A 140 -10.39 1.03 5.71
C ASP A 140 -10.29 -0.50 5.87
N ALA A 141 -10.97 -1.06 6.87
CA ALA A 141 -10.84 -2.49 7.20
C ALA A 141 -11.48 -3.39 6.13
N GLN A 142 -12.51 -2.90 5.42
CA GLN A 142 -13.12 -3.62 4.31
C GLN A 142 -12.15 -3.73 3.13
N GLU A 143 -11.54 -2.60 2.74
CA GLU A 143 -10.52 -2.56 1.70
C GLU A 143 -9.32 -3.43 2.08
N ALA A 144 -8.91 -3.48 3.35
CA ALA A 144 -7.82 -4.35 3.80
C ALA A 144 -8.10 -5.85 3.53
N LEU A 145 -9.30 -6.33 3.86
CA LEU A 145 -9.70 -7.72 3.58
C LEU A 145 -9.73 -7.99 2.08
N ASP A 146 -10.43 -7.13 1.34
CA ASP A 146 -10.64 -7.32 -0.10
C ASP A 146 -9.35 -7.18 -0.89
N MET A 147 -8.41 -6.35 -0.42
CA MET A 147 -7.11 -6.19 -1.02
C MET A 147 -6.19 -7.36 -0.80
N MET A 148 -6.33 -8.14 0.29
CA MET A 148 -5.59 -9.41 0.40
C MET A 148 -5.98 -10.38 -0.71
N ILE A 149 -7.28 -10.46 -1.04
CA ILE A 149 -7.81 -11.32 -2.10
C ILE A 149 -7.32 -10.85 -3.48
N GLN A 150 -7.40 -9.54 -3.74
CA GLN A 150 -6.91 -8.96 -4.99
C GLN A 150 -5.38 -9.08 -5.11
N ALA A 151 -4.63 -8.90 -4.03
CA ALA A 151 -3.17 -8.90 -4.02
C ALA A 151 -2.60 -10.23 -4.51
N TYR A 152 -3.15 -11.37 -4.07
CA TYR A 152 -2.71 -12.67 -4.60
C TYR A 152 -2.97 -12.78 -6.09
N LYS A 153 -4.16 -12.39 -6.56
CA LYS A 153 -4.51 -12.48 -7.98
C LYS A 153 -3.60 -11.61 -8.85
N ILE A 154 -3.24 -10.42 -8.37
CA ILE A 154 -2.32 -9.51 -9.05
C ILE A 154 -0.89 -10.05 -9.03
N ALA A 155 -0.38 -10.38 -7.84
CA ALA A 155 1.01 -10.82 -7.66
C ALA A 155 1.31 -12.11 -8.43
N GLU A 156 0.37 -13.06 -8.41
CA GLU A 156 0.50 -14.37 -9.06
C GLU A 156 0.14 -14.37 -10.54
N HIS A 157 -0.35 -13.26 -11.08
CA HIS A 157 -0.68 -13.18 -12.50
C HIS A 157 0.57 -13.48 -13.33
N LYS A 158 0.44 -14.33 -14.35
CA LYS A 158 1.57 -14.83 -15.18
C LYS A 158 2.43 -13.74 -15.81
N ASP A 159 1.83 -12.58 -16.11
CA ASP A 159 2.51 -11.43 -16.70
C ASP A 159 3.20 -10.54 -15.65
N VAL A 160 2.87 -10.74 -14.37
CA VAL A 160 3.34 -9.97 -13.22
C VAL A 160 4.37 -10.77 -12.43
N LEU A 161 4.00 -11.88 -11.79
CA LEU A 161 4.89 -12.70 -10.94
C LEU A 161 5.84 -11.84 -10.09
N THR A 162 5.26 -10.88 -9.37
CA THR A 162 5.97 -9.85 -8.60
C THR A 162 5.36 -9.82 -7.19
N PRO A 163 6.18 -9.82 -6.13
CA PRO A 163 5.65 -9.80 -4.77
C PRO A 163 4.91 -8.49 -4.46
N MET A 164 3.95 -8.56 -3.53
CA MET A 164 3.05 -7.45 -3.23
C MET A 164 2.93 -7.18 -1.73
N MET A 165 3.05 -5.91 -1.37
CA MET A 165 2.93 -5.38 -0.02
C MET A 165 1.64 -4.59 0.11
N VAL A 166 0.76 -5.03 1.00
CA VAL A 166 -0.47 -4.33 1.37
C VAL A 166 -0.21 -3.55 2.65
N ASN A 167 -0.21 -2.23 2.52
CA ASN A 167 0.16 -1.28 3.58
C ASN A 167 -1.09 -0.76 4.30
N LEU A 168 -1.08 -0.88 5.64
CA LEU A 168 -2.12 -0.38 6.53
C LEU A 168 -1.52 0.62 7.50
N ASP A 169 -2.20 1.75 7.71
CA ASP A 169 -1.78 2.72 8.72
C ASP A 169 -1.85 2.13 10.14
N GLY A 170 -0.70 2.03 10.80
CA GLY A 170 -0.58 1.46 12.14
C GLY A 170 -1.42 2.22 13.18
N PHE A 171 -2.05 1.46 14.08
CA PHE A 171 -3.08 1.88 15.03
C PHE A 171 -4.36 2.42 14.40
N ILE A 172 -4.29 3.48 13.57
CA ILE A 172 -5.49 4.13 13.01
C ILE A 172 -6.33 3.16 12.20
N LEU A 173 -5.73 2.33 11.35
CA LEU A 173 -6.47 1.33 10.57
C LEU A 173 -6.39 -0.05 11.22
N THR A 174 -5.18 -0.51 11.52
CA THR A 174 -4.96 -1.87 12.07
C THR A 174 -5.80 -2.19 13.33
N HIS A 175 -6.03 -1.20 14.21
CA HIS A 175 -6.71 -1.41 15.50
C HIS A 175 -8.13 -0.82 15.56
N THR A 176 -8.56 -0.05 14.56
CA THR A 176 -9.93 0.49 14.53
C THR A 176 -10.89 -0.61 14.10
N TYR A 177 -12.00 -0.74 14.85
CA TYR A 177 -13.04 -1.72 14.57
C TYR A 177 -14.11 -1.15 13.65
N GLU A 178 -14.46 -1.92 12.63
CA GLU A 178 -15.45 -1.55 11.63
C GLU A 178 -16.34 -2.75 11.28
N LEU A 179 -17.49 -2.49 10.66
CA LEU A 179 -18.33 -3.55 10.10
C LEU A 179 -17.76 -3.98 8.75
N VAL A 180 -17.20 -5.18 8.69
CA VAL A 180 -16.60 -5.77 7.49
C VAL A 180 -17.50 -6.90 6.96
N ASP A 181 -17.86 -6.83 5.68
CA ASP A 181 -18.58 -7.86 4.93
C ASP A 181 -17.62 -8.90 4.38
N ILE A 182 -17.64 -10.09 4.97
CA ILE A 182 -16.75 -11.20 4.59
C ILE A 182 -17.38 -11.98 3.44
N PRO A 183 -16.72 -12.09 2.28
CA PRO A 183 -17.25 -12.87 1.17
C PRO A 183 -17.28 -14.36 1.49
N GLU A 184 -18.17 -15.09 0.83
CA GLU A 184 -18.22 -16.55 0.95
C GLU A 184 -16.96 -17.18 0.32
N GLN A 185 -16.40 -18.21 0.96
CA GLN A 185 -15.20 -18.92 0.47
C GLN A 185 -15.30 -19.33 -1.00
N LYS A 186 -16.47 -19.81 -1.43
CA LYS A 186 -16.70 -20.22 -2.82
C LYS A 186 -16.48 -19.07 -3.82
N MET A 187 -16.88 -17.85 -3.46
CA MET A 187 -16.67 -16.69 -4.33
C MET A 187 -15.18 -16.39 -4.50
N VAL A 188 -14.39 -16.54 -3.43
CA VAL A 188 -12.94 -16.38 -3.46
C VAL A 188 -12.27 -17.50 -4.24
N ASP A 189 -12.67 -18.76 -4.04
CA ASP A 189 -12.15 -19.92 -4.79
C ASP A 189 -12.38 -19.77 -6.30
N GLU A 190 -13.53 -19.23 -6.72
CA GLU A 190 -13.81 -18.97 -8.13
C GLU A 190 -13.06 -17.72 -8.66
N PHE A 191 -12.63 -16.80 -7.79
CA PHE A 191 -11.94 -15.56 -8.19
C PHE A 191 -10.43 -15.76 -8.26
N LEU A 192 -9.88 -16.46 -7.27
CA LEU A 192 -8.47 -16.68 -7.07
C LEU A 192 -8.17 -18.16 -7.34
N PRO A 193 -7.73 -18.52 -8.56
CA PRO A 193 -7.42 -19.89 -8.89
C PRO A 193 -6.23 -20.42 -8.09
N VAL A 194 -5.98 -21.73 -8.20
CA VAL A 194 -4.78 -22.35 -7.65
C VAL A 194 -3.54 -21.68 -8.23
N PHE A 195 -2.58 -21.34 -7.36
CA PHE A 195 -1.33 -20.74 -7.78
C PHE A 195 -0.50 -21.74 -8.60
N GLU A 196 -0.19 -21.35 -9.84
CA GLU A 196 0.73 -22.08 -10.69
C GLU A 196 1.78 -21.12 -11.26
N THR A 197 3.05 -21.51 -11.17
CA THR A 197 4.14 -20.73 -11.73
C THR A 197 5.12 -21.63 -12.48
N PRO A 198 5.62 -21.19 -13.65
CA PRO A 198 6.76 -21.86 -14.29
C PRO A 198 8.06 -21.61 -13.52
N ASN A 199 8.10 -20.63 -12.62
CA ASN A 199 9.27 -20.19 -11.90
C ASN A 199 9.39 -20.87 -10.51
N LYS A 200 9.47 -22.20 -10.54
CA LYS A 200 9.60 -23.05 -9.34
C LYS A 200 10.67 -24.11 -9.50
N MET A 201 11.24 -24.53 -8.38
CA MET A 201 12.10 -25.71 -8.31
C MET A 201 11.25 -26.98 -8.43
N SER A 202 11.69 -27.91 -9.27
CA SER A 202 11.03 -29.21 -9.47
C SER A 202 12.08 -30.28 -9.76
N PHE A 203 11.85 -31.51 -9.28
CA PHE A 203 12.67 -32.65 -9.67
C PHE A 203 12.38 -33.13 -11.10
N GLU A 204 11.16 -32.90 -11.59
CA GLU A 204 10.73 -33.27 -12.94
C GLU A 204 11.27 -32.28 -13.99
N GLU A 205 11.26 -30.99 -13.64
CA GLU A 205 11.78 -29.89 -14.46
C GLU A 205 12.79 -29.06 -13.65
N PRO A 206 14.03 -29.53 -13.48
CA PRO A 206 15.03 -28.84 -12.65
C PRO A 206 15.41 -27.49 -13.25
N LYS A 207 15.32 -26.44 -12.44
CA LYS A 207 15.68 -25.05 -12.79
C LYS A 207 16.64 -24.48 -11.75
N ASN A 208 17.60 -23.69 -12.21
CA ASN A 208 18.44 -22.88 -11.33
C ASN A 208 17.82 -21.48 -11.21
N LEU A 209 17.26 -21.15 -10.05
CA LEU A 209 16.54 -19.90 -9.81
C LEU A 209 17.40 -18.83 -9.09
N GLY A 210 18.63 -19.16 -8.71
CA GLY A 210 19.49 -18.31 -7.87
C GLY A 210 20.94 -18.32 -8.35
N PHE A 211 21.16 -18.17 -9.66
CA PHE A 211 22.49 -18.15 -10.25
C PHE A 211 23.07 -16.73 -10.33
N SER A 212 24.38 -16.64 -10.41
CA SER A 212 25.07 -15.36 -10.64
C SER A 212 24.96 -14.94 -12.10
N SER A 213 24.28 -13.83 -12.37
CA SER A 213 24.23 -13.20 -13.70
C SER A 213 25.53 -12.45 -14.02
N LYS A 214 25.94 -12.45 -15.29
CA LYS A 214 27.07 -11.63 -15.77
C LYS A 214 26.60 -10.21 -16.13
N PRO A 215 27.52 -9.24 -16.27
CA PRO A 215 27.17 -7.89 -16.75
C PRO A 215 26.38 -7.89 -18.07
N ASP A 216 26.66 -8.85 -18.95
CA ASP A 216 26.01 -8.99 -20.26
C ASP A 216 24.51 -9.37 -20.18
N ASP A 217 24.04 -9.89 -19.04
CA ASP A 217 22.65 -10.37 -18.85
C ASP A 217 21.90 -9.63 -17.73
N ASN A 218 22.61 -8.99 -16.79
CA ASN A 218 21.98 -8.44 -15.58
C ASN A 218 20.99 -7.32 -15.90
N THR A 219 21.31 -6.49 -16.90
CA THR A 219 20.46 -5.38 -17.35
C THR A 219 19.11 -5.91 -17.84
N GLU A 220 19.11 -7.01 -18.59
CA GLU A 220 17.93 -7.65 -19.16
C GLU A 220 17.02 -8.21 -18.06
N PHE A 221 17.58 -8.79 -17.00
CA PHE A 221 16.78 -9.22 -15.83
C PHE A 221 16.11 -8.03 -15.14
N LYS A 222 16.82 -6.90 -14.96
CA LYS A 222 16.23 -5.68 -14.38
C LYS A 222 15.17 -5.06 -15.28
N TYR A 223 15.39 -5.07 -16.59
CA TYR A 223 14.39 -4.67 -17.56
C TYR A 223 13.13 -5.54 -17.46
N GLN A 224 13.26 -6.87 -17.37
CA GLN A 224 12.11 -7.76 -17.20
C GLN A 224 11.34 -7.53 -15.89
N GLN A 225 12.02 -7.24 -14.78
CA GLN A 225 11.36 -6.87 -13.52
C GLN A 225 10.59 -5.55 -13.67
N ASN A 226 11.17 -4.56 -14.35
CA ASN A 226 10.54 -3.27 -14.60
C ASN A 226 9.33 -3.38 -15.53
N GLU A 227 9.43 -4.16 -16.61
CA GLU A 227 8.31 -4.45 -17.51
C GLU A 227 7.16 -5.15 -16.78
N ALA A 228 7.46 -6.08 -15.88
CA ALA A 228 6.44 -6.75 -15.05
C ALA A 228 5.71 -5.75 -14.13
N MET A 229 6.43 -4.79 -13.56
CA MET A 229 5.85 -3.72 -12.75
C MET A 229 4.91 -2.81 -13.58
N PHE A 230 5.25 -2.51 -14.84
CA PHE A 230 4.34 -1.77 -15.73
C PHE A 230 3.12 -2.59 -16.13
N LYS A 231 3.30 -3.87 -16.48
CA LYS A 231 2.18 -4.77 -16.78
C LYS A 231 1.23 -4.96 -15.60
N ALA A 232 1.73 -4.84 -14.37
CA ALA A 232 0.90 -4.88 -13.18
C ALA A 232 -0.18 -3.79 -13.18
N ILE A 233 0.03 -2.63 -13.83
CA ILE A 233 -0.98 -1.55 -13.93
C ILE A 233 -2.25 -2.06 -14.61
N ASP A 234 -2.11 -2.74 -15.75
CA ASP A 234 -3.26 -3.25 -16.50
C ASP A 234 -3.93 -4.40 -15.74
N VAL A 235 -3.14 -5.29 -15.12
CA VAL A 235 -3.66 -6.37 -14.27
C VAL A 235 -4.40 -5.83 -13.05
N ILE A 236 -3.92 -4.76 -12.42
CA ILE A 236 -4.61 -4.09 -11.29
C ILE A 236 -5.99 -3.60 -11.72
N ARG A 237 -6.08 -2.96 -12.89
CA ARG A 237 -7.36 -2.45 -13.44
C ARG A 237 -8.33 -3.59 -13.74
N ASP A 238 -7.85 -4.65 -14.38
CA ASP A 238 -8.67 -5.82 -14.70
C ASP A 238 -9.17 -6.52 -13.43
N VAL A 239 -8.29 -6.66 -12.43
CA VAL A 239 -8.63 -7.30 -11.15
C VAL A 239 -9.62 -6.45 -10.35
N ASP A 240 -9.46 -5.12 -10.28
CA ASP A 240 -10.41 -4.23 -9.59
C ASP A 240 -11.80 -4.30 -10.24
N GLN A 241 -11.85 -4.30 -11.57
CA GLN A 241 -13.10 -4.40 -12.32
C GLN A 241 -13.77 -5.77 -12.13
N GLU A 242 -13.02 -6.87 -12.22
CA GLU A 242 -13.56 -8.21 -11.97
C GLU A 242 -14.03 -8.34 -10.51
N PHE A 243 -13.30 -7.75 -9.55
CA PHE A 243 -13.68 -7.72 -8.15
C PHE A 243 -15.01 -6.97 -7.95
N ALA A 244 -15.19 -5.84 -8.63
CA ALA A 244 -16.45 -5.09 -8.62
C ALA A 244 -17.63 -5.89 -9.17
N GLU A 245 -17.44 -6.61 -10.28
CA GLU A 245 -18.49 -7.45 -10.88
C GLU A 245 -18.88 -8.62 -9.98
N LYS A 246 -17.90 -9.23 -9.31
CA LYS A 246 -18.10 -10.45 -8.54
C LYS A 246 -18.53 -10.22 -7.09
N PHE A 247 -17.92 -9.24 -6.43
CA PHE A 247 -18.13 -8.95 -5.01
C PHE A 247 -18.97 -7.68 -4.79
N GLY A 248 -19.27 -6.91 -5.84
CA GLY A 248 -20.11 -5.71 -5.77
C GLY A 248 -19.40 -4.50 -5.16
N ARG A 249 -18.07 -4.52 -5.06
CA ARG A 249 -17.25 -3.44 -4.47
C ARG A 249 -16.15 -3.04 -5.43
N LYS A 250 -16.09 -1.76 -5.78
CA LYS A 250 -15.09 -1.17 -6.68
C LYS A 250 -14.17 -0.27 -5.88
N TYR A 251 -12.86 -0.29 -6.18
CA TYR A 251 -11.88 0.54 -5.49
C TYR A 251 -11.10 1.48 -6.41
N TYR A 252 -11.53 1.64 -7.67
CA TYR A 252 -11.02 2.68 -8.57
C TYR A 252 -9.56 2.47 -8.97
N ASP A 253 -9.18 1.21 -9.20
CA ASP A 253 -7.95 0.86 -9.90
C ASP A 253 -6.68 1.46 -9.23
N MET A 254 -5.95 2.35 -9.90
CA MET A 254 -4.67 2.91 -9.43
C MET A 254 -4.81 4.09 -8.45
N VAL A 255 -5.86 4.91 -8.61
CA VAL A 255 -6.14 6.11 -7.81
C VAL A 255 -7.63 6.34 -7.68
N GLU A 256 -8.07 6.90 -6.56
CA GLU A 256 -9.44 7.33 -6.40
C GLU A 256 -9.54 8.86 -6.36
N GLU A 257 -10.25 9.42 -7.33
CA GLU A 257 -10.61 10.83 -7.36
C GLU A 257 -11.94 11.06 -6.62
N TYR A 258 -11.93 11.93 -5.61
CA TYR A 258 -13.11 12.34 -4.87
C TYR A 258 -13.41 13.83 -5.09
N ARG A 259 -14.51 14.12 -5.79
CA ARG A 259 -14.95 15.47 -6.17
C ARG A 259 -13.87 16.28 -6.90
N CYS A 260 -13.22 15.68 -7.89
CA CYS A 260 -12.15 16.32 -8.67
C CYS A 260 -12.60 16.90 -10.02
N ASP A 261 -13.80 16.58 -10.53
CA ASP A 261 -14.28 16.99 -11.86
C ASP A 261 -14.20 18.51 -12.12
N ASP A 262 -14.59 19.30 -11.11
CA ASP A 262 -14.60 20.76 -11.14
C ASP A 262 -13.69 21.38 -10.06
N ALA A 263 -12.81 20.59 -9.45
CA ALA A 263 -11.94 21.06 -8.38
C ALA A 263 -10.92 22.08 -8.88
N GLU A 264 -10.73 23.15 -8.10
CA GLU A 264 -9.69 24.14 -8.30
C GLU A 264 -8.43 23.77 -7.51
N VAL A 265 -8.59 23.12 -6.37
CA VAL A 265 -7.52 22.71 -5.45
C VAL A 265 -7.75 21.26 -5.02
N VAL A 266 -6.69 20.45 -5.03
CA VAL A 266 -6.78 19.05 -4.60
C VAL A 266 -5.71 18.71 -3.58
N LEU A 267 -6.08 17.94 -2.55
CA LEU A 267 -5.12 17.26 -1.68
C LEU A 267 -4.87 15.83 -2.19
N VAL A 268 -3.62 15.39 -2.15
CA VAL A 268 -3.18 14.04 -2.47
C VAL A 268 -2.72 13.37 -1.18
N ALA A 269 -3.15 12.13 -0.95
CA ALA A 269 -2.75 11.37 0.23
C ALA A 269 -2.78 9.85 -0.02
N LEU A 270 -2.22 9.10 0.93
CA LEU A 270 -2.27 7.64 1.00
C LEU A 270 -3.01 7.20 2.27
N GLY A 271 -3.61 6.01 2.22
CA GLY A 271 -4.11 5.33 3.42
C GLY A 271 -5.29 6.01 4.10
N SER A 272 -5.41 5.82 5.42
CA SER A 272 -6.64 6.07 6.17
C SER A 272 -6.99 7.55 6.35
N VAL A 273 -6.02 8.45 6.22
CA VAL A 273 -6.27 9.90 6.29
C VAL A 273 -7.22 10.37 5.18
N CYS A 274 -7.29 9.62 4.06
CA CYS A 274 -8.21 9.90 2.95
C CYS A 274 -9.67 9.99 3.44
N GLY A 275 -10.09 9.13 4.36
CA GLY A 275 -11.44 9.16 4.93
C GLY A 275 -11.74 10.49 5.64
N THR A 276 -10.80 11.01 6.42
CA THR A 276 -10.93 12.32 7.07
C THR A 276 -10.95 13.46 6.06
N ILE A 277 -10.11 13.39 5.01
CA ILE A 277 -10.08 14.40 3.95
C ILE A 277 -11.42 14.46 3.22
N ARG A 278 -12.08 13.32 2.94
CA ARG A 278 -13.43 13.31 2.31
C ARG A 278 -14.45 14.11 3.11
N VAL A 279 -14.45 13.95 4.44
CA VAL A 279 -15.35 14.69 5.33
C VAL A 279 -15.11 16.20 5.23
N VAL A 280 -13.84 16.62 5.17
CA VAL A 280 -13.48 18.04 5.01
C VAL A 280 -13.82 18.57 3.62
N VAL A 281 -13.56 17.79 2.58
CA VAL A 281 -13.94 18.11 1.19
C VAL A 281 -15.44 18.36 1.12
N ASP A 282 -16.27 17.49 1.70
CA ASP A 282 -17.73 17.68 1.72
C ASP A 282 -18.15 18.95 2.44
N LYS A 283 -17.56 19.23 3.61
CA LYS A 283 -17.82 20.45 4.38
C LYS A 283 -17.47 21.71 3.60
N MET A 284 -16.27 21.76 3.01
CA MET A 284 -15.80 22.92 2.25
C MET A 284 -16.56 23.10 0.93
N ARG A 285 -16.95 22.01 0.27
CA ARG A 285 -17.83 22.01 -0.91
C ARG A 285 -19.21 22.58 -0.59
N ALA A 286 -19.79 22.22 0.56
CA ALA A 286 -21.04 22.81 1.04
C ALA A 286 -20.90 24.32 1.30
N ALA A 287 -19.70 24.80 1.64
CA ALA A 287 -19.37 26.23 1.76
C ALA A 287 -19.00 26.90 0.41
N GLY A 288 -19.16 26.20 -0.72
CA GLY A 288 -18.95 26.74 -2.06
C GLY A 288 -17.50 26.71 -2.56
N LYS A 289 -16.57 26.07 -1.82
CA LYS A 289 -15.17 25.95 -2.24
C LYS A 289 -14.96 24.71 -3.11
N LYS A 290 -14.28 24.88 -4.24
CA LYS A 290 -14.03 23.80 -5.21
C LYS A 290 -12.79 22.99 -4.86
N VAL A 291 -12.91 22.16 -3.83
CA VAL A 291 -11.83 21.30 -3.33
C VAL A 291 -12.06 19.83 -3.67
N GLY A 292 -11.00 19.07 -3.90
CA GLY A 292 -11.07 17.62 -4.14
C GLY A 292 -9.98 16.85 -3.41
N LEU A 293 -10.05 15.53 -3.50
CA LEU A 293 -9.06 14.58 -2.99
C LEU A 293 -8.65 13.62 -4.10
N LEU A 294 -7.35 13.37 -4.21
CA LEU A 294 -6.80 12.23 -4.95
C LEU A 294 -6.17 11.27 -3.94
N LYS A 295 -6.80 10.12 -3.73
CA LYS A 295 -6.19 9.01 -3.00
C LYS A 295 -5.33 8.23 -3.97
N ILE A 296 -4.02 8.21 -3.76
CA ILE A 296 -3.15 7.28 -4.47
C ILE A 296 -3.28 5.92 -3.77
N ARG A 297 -3.66 4.88 -4.52
CA ARG A 297 -3.79 3.53 -3.96
C ARG A 297 -2.48 2.77 -4.08
N TYR A 298 -1.85 2.85 -5.25
CA TYR A 298 -0.58 2.18 -5.52
C TYR A 298 0.55 3.19 -5.62
N MET A 299 1.56 3.09 -4.74
CA MET A 299 2.79 3.88 -4.89
C MET A 299 3.77 3.23 -5.86
N ARG A 300 3.72 1.91 -5.97
CA ARG A 300 4.45 1.12 -6.97
C ARG A 300 3.52 0.05 -7.55
N PRO A 301 3.31 -0.01 -8.87
CA PRO A 301 3.72 0.99 -9.87
C PRO A 301 3.10 2.38 -9.58
N PHE A 302 3.81 3.46 -9.94
CA PHE A 302 3.34 4.82 -9.67
C PHE A 302 2.34 5.31 -10.74
N PRO A 303 1.18 5.88 -10.38
CA PRO A 303 0.13 6.31 -11.31
C PRO A 303 0.44 7.68 -11.95
N GLU A 304 1.51 7.75 -12.75
CA GLU A 304 1.92 8.99 -13.37
C GLU A 304 0.84 9.58 -14.30
N THR A 305 0.14 8.74 -15.05
CA THR A 305 -0.87 9.17 -16.02
C THR A 305 -1.99 9.91 -15.32
N GLU A 306 -2.56 9.31 -14.28
CA GLU A 306 -3.68 9.84 -13.53
C GLU A 306 -3.30 11.12 -12.78
N VAL A 307 -2.10 11.18 -12.18
CA VAL A 307 -1.59 12.40 -11.54
C VAL A 307 -1.43 13.54 -12.55
N LYS A 308 -0.90 13.27 -13.75
CA LYS A 308 -0.75 14.29 -14.80
C LYS A 308 -2.10 14.78 -15.31
N ASP A 309 -3.06 13.89 -15.49
CA ASP A 309 -4.40 14.22 -15.97
C ASP A 309 -5.16 15.09 -14.97
N LEU A 310 -5.03 14.82 -13.67
CA LEU A 310 -5.52 15.70 -12.62
C LEU A 310 -4.82 17.06 -12.62
N ALA A 311 -3.49 17.09 -12.66
CA ALA A 311 -2.69 18.31 -12.62
C ALA A 311 -3.03 19.28 -13.77
N ARG A 312 -3.36 18.74 -14.96
CA ARG A 312 -3.84 19.56 -16.09
C ARG A 312 -5.17 20.27 -15.83
N ARG A 313 -5.99 19.80 -14.88
CA ARG A 313 -7.32 20.37 -14.58
C ARG A 313 -7.32 21.35 -13.40
N VAL A 314 -6.46 21.15 -12.40
CA VAL A 314 -6.50 21.92 -11.14
C VAL A 314 -5.51 23.10 -11.12
N HIS A 315 -5.71 24.06 -10.22
CA HIS A 315 -4.79 25.19 -10.02
C HIS A 315 -3.72 24.92 -8.96
N ALA A 316 -4.03 24.07 -7.98
CA ALA A 316 -3.08 23.66 -6.95
C ALA A 316 -3.23 22.20 -6.54
N ILE A 317 -2.11 21.62 -6.13
CA ILE A 317 -2.02 20.29 -5.53
C ILE A 317 -1.23 20.42 -4.22
N GLY A 318 -1.85 20.02 -3.11
CA GLY A 318 -1.13 19.76 -1.86
C GLY A 318 -0.95 18.26 -1.68
N VAL A 319 0.18 17.83 -1.11
CA VAL A 319 0.40 16.41 -0.78
C VAL A 319 0.61 16.29 0.72
N ILE A 320 -0.19 15.44 1.37
CA ILE A 320 -0.01 15.08 2.77
C ILE A 320 0.92 13.87 2.83
N ASP A 321 2.13 14.09 3.33
CA ASP A 321 3.11 13.03 3.56
C ASP A 321 3.12 12.65 5.03
N LYS A 322 2.83 11.38 5.30
CA LYS A 322 3.08 10.72 6.59
C LYS A 322 4.49 10.14 6.63
N ASP A 323 5.44 10.84 6.01
CA ASP A 323 6.84 10.47 5.88
C ASP A 323 7.69 11.74 5.66
N ILE A 324 9.01 11.57 5.73
CA ILE A 324 9.95 12.63 5.39
C ILE A 324 11.27 12.00 4.93
N SER A 325 11.75 12.44 3.77
CA SER A 325 13.15 12.28 3.40
C SER A 325 13.96 13.41 4.05
N PHE A 326 14.61 13.12 5.18
CA PHE A 326 15.27 14.14 6.00
C PHE A 326 16.23 15.03 5.18
N GLY A 327 16.07 16.35 5.33
CA GLY A 327 16.82 17.34 4.56
C GLY A 327 16.19 17.72 3.22
N TYR A 328 15.01 17.16 2.89
CA TYR A 328 14.28 17.45 1.67
C TYR A 328 12.76 17.49 1.92
N GLU A 329 11.96 16.78 1.12
CA GLU A 329 10.50 16.75 1.16
C GLU A 329 9.96 15.33 1.37
N GLY A 330 8.65 15.19 1.47
CA GLY A 330 7.97 13.90 1.55
C GLY A 330 8.13 13.06 0.28
N THR A 331 8.10 11.74 0.44
CA THR A 331 8.36 10.81 -0.65
C THR A 331 7.21 10.79 -1.66
N VAL A 332 5.96 10.86 -1.18
CA VAL A 332 4.77 10.94 -2.04
C VAL A 332 4.81 12.24 -2.83
N TYR A 333 5.06 13.36 -2.16
CA TYR A 333 5.23 14.66 -2.82
C TYR A 333 6.30 14.63 -3.90
N THR A 334 7.46 14.03 -3.63
CA THR A 334 8.54 13.90 -4.63
C THR A 334 8.07 13.19 -5.91
N ASN A 335 7.34 12.07 -5.77
CA ASN A 335 6.82 11.32 -6.93
C ASN A 335 5.72 12.11 -7.68
N VAL A 336 4.82 12.77 -6.94
CA VAL A 336 3.78 13.63 -7.53
C VAL A 336 4.38 14.83 -8.26
N ASN A 337 5.36 15.51 -7.65
CA ASN A 337 6.06 16.65 -8.24
C ASN A 337 6.83 16.24 -9.51
N SER A 338 7.46 15.07 -9.50
CA SER A 338 8.10 14.48 -10.69
C SER A 338 7.10 14.29 -11.84
N ALA A 339 5.90 13.77 -11.57
CA ALA A 339 4.85 13.63 -12.59
C ALA A 339 4.35 14.99 -13.11
N ILE A 340 4.13 15.96 -12.22
CA ILE A 340 3.70 17.32 -12.58
C ILE A 340 4.77 18.05 -13.41
N SER A 341 6.06 17.80 -13.16
CA SER A 341 7.15 18.41 -13.94
C SER A 341 7.12 18.05 -15.45
N LYS A 342 6.36 16.99 -15.81
CA LYS A 342 6.22 16.49 -17.18
C LYS A 342 5.00 17.04 -17.93
N ILE A 343 4.31 18.04 -17.39
CA ILE A 343 3.19 18.72 -18.07
C ILE A 343 3.52 20.19 -18.39
N ASP A 344 2.96 20.70 -19.47
CA ASP A 344 3.11 22.09 -19.91
C ASP A 344 2.02 22.99 -19.29
N LYS A 345 1.96 22.98 -17.96
CA LYS A 345 1.05 23.82 -17.17
C LYS A 345 1.65 24.06 -15.79
N TYR A 346 1.67 25.32 -15.36
CA TYR A 346 2.00 25.64 -13.97
C TYR A 346 0.87 25.22 -13.03
N VAL A 347 1.23 24.49 -11.98
CA VAL A 347 0.35 24.07 -10.88
C VAL A 347 1.03 24.48 -9.59
N TYR A 348 0.33 25.21 -8.72
CA TYR A 348 0.88 25.55 -7.41
C TYR A 348 0.98 24.28 -6.55
N LYS A 349 2.14 24.05 -5.92
CA LYS A 349 2.42 22.82 -5.17
C LYS A 349 2.81 23.13 -3.74
N SER A 350 2.37 22.30 -2.80
CA SER A 350 2.79 22.37 -1.40
C SER A 350 2.89 20.96 -0.82
N ASN A 351 3.89 20.74 0.03
CA ASN A 351 4.03 19.52 0.79
C ASN A 351 3.66 19.78 2.26
N PHE A 352 2.72 19.00 2.79
CA PHE A 352 2.29 19.03 4.18
C PHE A 352 2.78 17.77 4.87
N VAL A 353 3.83 17.89 5.68
CA VAL A 353 4.44 16.78 6.42
C VAL A 353 3.85 16.72 7.82
N GLY A 354 3.28 15.58 8.19
CA GLY A 354 2.69 15.39 9.51
C GLY A 354 2.14 13.98 9.70
N GLY A 355 1.38 13.76 10.77
CA GLY A 355 0.98 12.40 11.16
C GLY A 355 2.13 11.47 11.55
N LEU A 356 3.36 12.00 11.68
CA LEU A 356 4.56 11.25 12.05
C LEU A 356 4.41 10.66 13.45
N GLY A 357 4.79 9.39 13.62
CA GLY A 357 4.62 8.67 14.88
C GLY A 357 3.16 8.66 15.39
N GLY A 358 2.18 8.66 14.48
CA GLY A 358 0.75 8.57 14.80
C GLY A 358 0.14 9.81 15.44
N ARG A 359 0.78 10.98 15.28
CA ARG A 359 0.13 12.24 15.65
C ARG A 359 -1.15 12.41 14.81
N ASP A 360 -2.20 12.92 15.44
CA ASP A 360 -3.48 13.11 14.77
C ASP A 360 -3.36 14.14 13.63
N ILE A 361 -4.16 13.96 12.58
CA ILE A 361 -4.32 14.91 11.47
C ILE A 361 -5.78 15.37 11.52
N THR A 362 -6.00 16.53 12.11
CA THR A 362 -7.35 17.02 12.43
C THR A 362 -8.06 17.56 11.19
N LYS A 363 -9.39 17.67 11.27
CA LYS A 363 -10.21 18.26 10.19
C LYS A 363 -9.87 19.73 9.99
N GLU A 364 -9.63 20.44 11.09
CA GLU A 364 -9.25 21.86 11.10
C GLU A 364 -7.93 22.09 10.38
N GLU A 365 -6.93 21.22 10.58
CA GLU A 365 -5.65 21.28 9.87
C GLU A 365 -5.81 21.01 8.37
N ILE A 366 -6.63 20.02 7.99
CA ILE A 366 -6.92 19.75 6.57
C ILE A 366 -7.64 20.94 5.92
N GLU A 367 -8.57 21.59 6.63
CA GLU A 367 -9.20 22.83 6.15
C GLU A 367 -8.16 23.93 5.93
N GLU A 368 -7.24 24.12 6.89
CA GLU A 368 -6.16 25.09 6.77
C GLU A 368 -5.24 24.79 5.58
N MET A 369 -4.90 23.53 5.31
CA MET A 369 -4.13 23.11 4.14
C MET A 369 -4.81 23.56 2.83
N PHE A 370 -6.13 23.37 2.70
CA PHE A 370 -6.87 23.86 1.55
C PHE A 370 -6.84 25.39 1.45
N GLU A 371 -7.02 26.12 2.56
CA GLU A 371 -6.92 27.59 2.56
C GLU A 371 -5.54 28.07 2.13
N LYS A 372 -4.47 27.40 2.60
CA LYS A 372 -3.08 27.70 2.21
C LYS A 372 -2.87 27.52 0.71
N LEU A 373 -3.41 26.46 0.12
CA LEU A 373 -3.34 26.24 -1.33
C LEU A 373 -4.08 27.33 -2.11
N PHE A 374 -5.29 27.72 -1.70
CA PHE A 374 -6.01 28.84 -2.32
C PHE A 374 -5.22 30.15 -2.19
N PHE A 375 -4.65 30.41 -1.01
CA PHE A 375 -3.82 31.58 -0.76
C PHE A 375 -2.58 31.58 -1.67
N GLY A 376 -1.91 30.44 -1.83
CA GLY A 376 -0.71 30.31 -2.64
C GLY A 376 -0.96 30.58 -4.12
N VAL A 377 -2.06 30.05 -4.67
CA VAL A 377 -2.50 30.36 -6.05
C VAL A 377 -2.76 31.86 -6.21
N LYS A 378 -3.49 32.47 -5.27
CA LYS A 378 -3.88 33.88 -5.36
C LYS A 378 -2.69 34.84 -5.26
N ASN A 379 -1.72 34.54 -4.40
CA ASN A 379 -0.61 35.44 -4.09
C ASN A 379 0.69 35.10 -4.82
N LYS A 380 0.74 33.99 -5.57
CA LYS A 380 1.97 33.47 -6.19
C LYS A 380 3.10 33.33 -5.17
N SER A 381 2.77 32.80 -3.99
CA SER A 381 3.78 32.51 -2.97
C SER A 381 4.73 31.42 -3.45
N GLU A 382 5.85 31.27 -2.76
CA GLU A 382 6.76 30.14 -3.01
C GLU A 382 6.08 28.81 -2.64
N GLU A 383 6.45 27.75 -3.37
CA GLU A 383 6.12 26.36 -3.01
C GLU A 383 6.86 26.02 -1.72
N LYS A 384 6.19 25.34 -0.77
CA LYS A 384 6.77 25.07 0.55
C LYS A 384 6.62 23.61 0.94
N VAL A 385 7.65 23.13 1.63
CA VAL A 385 7.57 21.97 2.51
C VAL A 385 7.25 22.51 3.89
N GLU A 386 6.13 22.10 4.45
CA GLU A 386 5.65 22.58 5.73
C GLU A 386 5.38 21.39 6.66
N PHE A 387 5.98 21.42 7.84
CA PHE A 387 5.55 20.56 8.93
C PHE A 387 4.33 21.17 9.60
N PHE A 388 3.23 20.42 9.65
CA PHE A 388 2.05 20.84 10.39
C PHE A 388 1.99 20.16 11.76
N SER A 389 1.15 20.70 12.66
CA SER A 389 0.99 20.20 14.04
C SER A 389 2.29 20.17 14.87
N LEU A 390 3.22 21.11 14.65
CA LEU A 390 4.39 21.25 15.53
C LEU A 390 3.96 21.85 16.87
N ASN A 391 4.17 21.12 17.97
CA ASN A 391 3.90 21.59 19.33
C ASN A 391 5.07 22.43 19.90
N VAL A 392 5.91 22.96 19.04
CA VAL A 392 7.08 23.78 19.39
C VAL A 392 7.17 24.93 18.41
N GLU A 393 7.68 26.07 18.87
CA GLU A 393 8.03 27.17 17.96
C GLU A 393 9.17 26.71 17.04
N SER A 394 8.92 26.68 15.74
CA SER A 394 9.97 26.67 14.72
C SER A 394 10.41 28.11 14.45
N ASN A 395 11.70 28.33 14.26
CA ASN A 395 12.21 29.61 13.77
C ASN A 395 11.99 29.66 12.25
N ASP A 396 10.75 29.87 11.82
CA ASP A 396 10.41 30.11 10.40
C ASP A 396 10.38 31.61 10.07
#